data_AF-A0A1V3ISW4-F1
#
_entry.id   AF-A0A1V3ISW4-F1
#
_cell.length_a   1.000
_cell.length_b   1.000
_cell.length_c   1.000
_cell.angle_alpha   90.00
_cell.angle_beta   90.00
_cell.angle_gamma   90.00
#
_symmetry.space_group_name_H-M   'P 1'
#
loop_
_entity.id
_entity.type
_entity.pdbx_description
1 polymer ?
#
loop_
_entity_poly.entity_id
_entity_poly.type
_entity_poly.pdbx_seq_one_letter_code
_entity_poly.pdbx_strand_id
1 'polypeptide(L)'
;MATAHVFIVNSQTFKVHLEYMFAGTGVRDEYIDFNSQSNSTLNHKTENNLVGMIADINRIRIGDHIIFYLQQSGQNKIFEGKFYGIFEVISSSFLDNYGGEQYLTSELGKSLTFRIQIKPYEVYQEGVTEWEALDEIKNITSPNQMLWSLIYRKLKGNRGNTMITSYEFERLRQLLRNKNNKNILDSSAFSFDIETQKIISSSLFREYKGRKEEINLFPRLIGKFNANRQFESHLQAYILQNAEYYLGKYIEWIGNEVSCGVGMQRIDILISKKKGINRECLPIELKSTEAYLGITNQIQRYVDWLHQYYLPNCPSDLSPILISRRIDMKESECFSSLINEFNFFNKFNNIKLKYIEFFVENDELKLEEYEY
;
A
#
# COMPACT_ATOMS: atom_id res chain seq x y z
N MET A 1 -3.71 11.26 -10.31
CA MET A 1 -3.03 10.39 -11.30
C MET A 1 -3.14 8.97 -10.81
N ALA A 2 -3.24 7.99 -11.71
CA ALA A 2 -3.26 6.58 -11.34
C ALA A 2 -1.93 6.16 -10.73
N THR A 3 -1.98 5.40 -9.64
CA THR A 3 -0.81 4.74 -9.03
C THR A 3 -0.81 3.26 -9.39
N ALA A 4 0.18 2.50 -8.95
CA ALA A 4 0.29 1.09 -9.33
C ALA A 4 0.58 0.17 -8.14
N HIS A 5 -0.04 -1.00 -8.15
CA HIS A 5 0.09 -2.01 -7.10
C HIS A 5 0.33 -3.38 -7.72
N VAL A 6 1.23 -4.15 -7.13
CA VAL A 6 1.55 -5.51 -7.52
C VAL A 6 0.86 -6.49 -6.57
N PHE A 7 -0.01 -7.35 -7.11
CA PHE A 7 -0.71 -8.39 -6.37
C PHE A 7 -0.03 -9.75 -6.53
N ILE A 8 0.08 -10.48 -5.43
CA ILE A 8 0.90 -11.68 -5.35
C ILE A 8 0.01 -12.90 -5.45
N VAL A 9 0.22 -13.70 -6.48
CA VAL A 9 -0.67 -14.80 -6.85
C VAL A 9 0.11 -16.08 -7.10
N ASN A 10 -0.57 -17.21 -6.89
CA ASN A 10 -0.15 -18.50 -7.43
C ASN A 10 -0.95 -18.79 -8.71
N SER A 11 -0.64 -19.88 -9.42
CA SER A 11 -1.32 -20.22 -10.70
C SER A 11 -2.84 -20.35 -10.55
N GLN A 12 -3.30 -20.98 -9.47
CA GLN A 12 -4.72 -21.17 -9.18
C GLN A 12 -5.44 -19.83 -8.95
N THR A 13 -4.96 -19.02 -8.01
CA THR A 13 -5.56 -17.72 -7.73
C THR A 13 -5.43 -16.78 -8.91
N PHE A 14 -4.30 -16.77 -9.62
CA PHE A 14 -4.12 -15.91 -10.79
C PHE A 14 -5.18 -16.16 -11.86
N LYS A 15 -5.45 -17.44 -12.17
CA LYS A 15 -6.54 -17.81 -13.09
C LYS A 15 -7.89 -17.25 -12.64
N VAL A 16 -8.23 -17.43 -11.36
CA VAL A 16 -9.52 -16.97 -10.81
C VAL A 16 -9.63 -15.44 -10.81
N HIS A 17 -8.54 -14.71 -10.53
CA HIS A 17 -8.51 -13.25 -10.61
C HIS A 17 -8.83 -12.74 -12.02
N LEU A 18 -8.24 -13.39 -13.03
CA LEU A 18 -8.49 -13.06 -14.43
C LEU A 18 -9.92 -13.40 -14.85
N GLU A 19 -10.44 -14.57 -14.48
CA GLU A 19 -11.76 -15.00 -14.94
C GLU A 19 -12.91 -14.18 -14.35
N TYR A 20 -12.74 -13.65 -13.14
CA TYR A 20 -13.77 -12.90 -12.41
C TYR A 20 -13.47 -11.39 -12.28
N MET A 21 -12.38 -10.91 -12.88
CA MET A 21 -11.97 -9.51 -12.91
C MET A 21 -11.98 -8.83 -11.52
N PHE A 22 -11.29 -9.45 -10.57
CA PHE A 22 -11.04 -8.87 -9.25
C PHE A 22 -9.59 -9.07 -8.82
N ALA A 23 -9.14 -8.25 -7.87
CA ALA A 23 -7.90 -8.46 -7.15
C ALA A 23 -8.17 -8.61 -5.66
N GLY A 24 -7.53 -9.60 -5.01
CA GLY A 24 -7.80 -9.93 -3.63
C GLY A 24 -6.55 -10.29 -2.82
N THR A 25 -6.60 -9.97 -1.53
CA THR A 25 -5.60 -10.36 -0.54
C THR A 25 -6.31 -10.87 0.72
N GLY A 26 -5.68 -11.79 1.44
CA GLY A 26 -6.24 -12.42 2.63
C GLY A 26 -5.17 -13.14 3.44
N VAL A 27 -5.49 -13.44 4.68
CA VAL A 27 -4.61 -14.21 5.56
C VAL A 27 -5.39 -15.31 6.25
N ARG A 28 -4.98 -16.55 6.00
CA ARG A 28 -5.56 -17.75 6.61
C ARG A 28 -7.10 -17.72 6.52
N ASP A 29 -7.73 -18.35 7.49
CA ASP A 29 -9.17 -18.56 7.59
C ASP A 29 -9.72 -17.70 8.73
N GLU A 30 -9.31 -16.43 8.77
CA GLU A 30 -9.65 -15.50 9.86
C GLU A 30 -10.91 -14.70 9.52
N TYR A 31 -11.89 -14.74 10.43
CA TYR A 31 -13.10 -13.91 10.38
C TYR A 31 -12.82 -12.53 10.99
N ILE A 32 -13.20 -11.46 10.29
CA ILE A 32 -13.07 -10.09 10.81
C ILE A 32 -14.29 -9.76 11.67
N ASP A 33 -14.15 -9.87 12.99
CA ASP A 33 -15.22 -9.60 13.96
C ASP A 33 -15.33 -8.12 14.39
N PHE A 34 -14.39 -7.28 13.97
CA PHE A 34 -14.30 -5.87 14.35
C PHE A 34 -14.78 -4.90 13.25
N ASN A 35 -15.27 -5.40 12.11
CA ASN A 35 -15.79 -4.52 11.05
C ASN A 35 -17.09 -3.84 11.53
N SER A 36 -17.11 -2.51 11.58
CA SER A 36 -18.20 -1.73 12.21
C SER A 36 -18.49 -2.06 13.68
N GLN A 37 -17.53 -2.65 14.41
CA GLN A 37 -17.68 -3.03 15.82
C GLN A 37 -16.55 -2.46 16.67
N SER A 38 -16.84 -2.05 17.91
CA SER A 38 -15.85 -1.49 18.83
C SER A 38 -14.97 -2.54 19.52
N ASN A 39 -15.46 -3.77 19.59
CA ASN A 39 -14.82 -4.89 20.27
C ASN A 39 -14.36 -5.96 19.27
N SER A 40 -13.36 -6.74 19.69
CA SER A 40 -12.85 -7.90 18.95
C SER A 40 -12.44 -8.97 19.96
N THR A 41 -12.69 -10.21 19.59
CA THR A 41 -12.24 -11.41 20.30
C THR A 41 -10.92 -11.95 19.74
N LEU A 42 -10.46 -11.41 18.61
CA LEU A 42 -9.21 -11.82 17.98
C LEU A 42 -8.00 -11.53 18.86
N ASN A 43 -6.98 -12.38 18.74
CA ASN A 43 -5.69 -12.09 19.34
C ASN A 43 -5.12 -10.79 18.75
N HIS A 44 -4.55 -9.94 19.58
CA HIS A 44 -3.99 -8.64 19.19
C HIS A 44 -3.03 -8.72 17.99
N LYS A 45 -2.20 -9.77 17.89
CA LYS A 45 -1.28 -9.95 16.76
C LYS A 45 -2.02 -10.26 15.46
N THR A 46 -3.07 -11.07 15.53
CA THR A 46 -3.93 -11.38 14.38
C THR A 46 -4.71 -10.15 13.94
N GLU A 47 -5.29 -9.41 14.89
CA GLU A 47 -6.01 -8.15 14.63
C GLU A 47 -5.09 -7.14 13.93
N ASN A 48 -3.90 -6.86 14.47
CA ASN A 48 -2.98 -5.91 13.87
C ASN A 48 -2.52 -6.34 12.47
N ASN A 49 -2.35 -7.64 12.22
CA ASN A 49 -2.04 -8.14 10.89
C ASN A 49 -3.19 -7.88 9.91
N LEU A 50 -4.43 -8.16 10.31
CA LEU A 50 -5.63 -7.89 9.50
C LEU A 50 -5.80 -6.39 9.24
N VAL A 51 -5.59 -5.55 10.25
CA VAL A 51 -5.64 -4.08 10.12
C VAL A 51 -4.54 -3.57 9.19
N GLY A 52 -3.34 -4.13 9.24
CA GLY A 52 -2.27 -3.84 8.27
C GLY A 52 -2.67 -4.19 6.83
N MET A 53 -3.40 -5.29 6.63
CA MET A 53 -3.95 -5.65 5.32
C MET A 53 -5.09 -4.73 4.88
N ILE A 54 -5.87 -4.20 5.84
CA ILE A 54 -6.87 -3.17 5.57
C ILE A 54 -6.19 -1.88 5.13
N ALA A 55 -5.13 -1.44 5.82
CA ALA A 55 -4.30 -0.32 5.38
C ALA A 55 -3.76 -0.55 3.96
N ASP A 56 -3.30 -1.77 3.68
CA ASP A 56 -2.76 -2.14 2.38
C ASP A 56 -3.77 -2.10 1.23
N ILE A 57 -5.04 -2.48 1.46
CA ILE A 57 -6.09 -2.42 0.43
C ILE A 57 -6.70 -1.02 0.34
N ASN A 58 -6.88 -0.33 1.47
CA ASN A 58 -7.49 0.99 1.55
C ASN A 58 -6.62 2.11 0.99
N ARG A 59 -5.38 1.82 0.58
CA ARG A 59 -4.56 2.77 -0.15
C ARG A 59 -4.86 2.80 -1.66
N ILE A 60 -5.49 1.76 -2.18
CA ILE A 60 -5.81 1.62 -3.61
C ILE A 60 -7.00 2.53 -3.93
N ARG A 61 -6.96 3.21 -5.07
CA ARG A 61 -8.01 4.13 -5.55
C ARG A 61 -8.58 3.65 -6.87
N ILE A 62 -9.82 4.05 -7.16
CA ILE A 62 -10.42 3.87 -8.48
C ILE A 62 -9.53 4.59 -9.52
N GLY A 63 -9.24 3.89 -10.62
CA GLY A 63 -8.32 4.34 -11.65
C GLY A 63 -6.85 3.95 -11.43
N ASP A 64 -6.47 3.40 -10.27
CA ASP A 64 -5.13 2.81 -10.08
C ASP A 64 -4.93 1.58 -10.98
N HIS A 65 -3.66 1.23 -11.20
CA HIS A 65 -3.25 0.06 -11.97
C HIS A 65 -2.87 -1.12 -11.07
N ILE A 66 -3.24 -2.32 -11.49
CA ILE A 66 -2.86 -3.59 -10.87
C ILE A 66 -1.99 -4.38 -11.84
N ILE A 67 -0.88 -4.90 -11.33
CA ILE A 67 -0.03 -5.89 -12.02
C ILE A 67 -0.02 -7.16 -11.16
N PHE A 68 -0.14 -8.33 -11.78
CA PHE A 68 -0.05 -9.60 -11.04
C PHE A 68 1.37 -10.14 -11.07
N TYR A 69 1.92 -10.48 -9.91
CA TYR A 69 3.16 -11.23 -9.79
C TYR A 69 2.84 -12.69 -9.43
N LEU A 70 3.02 -13.55 -10.42
CA LEU A 70 2.92 -15.00 -10.31
C LEU A 70 4.17 -15.55 -9.63
N GLN A 71 3.99 -16.21 -8.49
CA GLN A 71 5.09 -16.83 -7.74
C GLN A 71 5.61 -18.11 -8.40
N GLN A 72 6.90 -18.37 -8.22
CA GLN A 72 7.50 -19.66 -8.57
C GLN A 72 6.78 -20.82 -7.87
N SER A 73 6.63 -21.93 -8.58
CA SER A 73 6.01 -23.16 -8.11
C SER A 73 6.55 -24.35 -8.88
N GLY A 74 7.44 -25.12 -8.24
CA GLY A 74 8.02 -26.33 -8.84
C GLY A 74 6.97 -27.38 -9.21
N GLN A 75 5.92 -27.52 -8.41
CA GLN A 75 4.78 -28.42 -8.69
C GLN A 75 4.08 -28.09 -10.01
N ASN A 76 3.93 -26.79 -10.30
CA ASN A 76 3.30 -26.30 -11.52
C ASN A 76 4.31 -26.01 -12.65
N LYS A 77 5.57 -26.44 -12.51
CA LYS A 77 6.67 -26.17 -13.46
C LYS A 77 6.91 -24.68 -13.75
N ILE A 78 6.57 -23.81 -12.79
CA ILE A 78 6.86 -22.38 -12.83
C ILE A 78 8.19 -22.17 -12.10
N PHE A 79 9.30 -22.17 -12.83
CA PHE A 79 10.64 -22.11 -12.23
C PHE A 79 11.10 -20.69 -11.89
N GLU A 80 10.40 -19.67 -12.39
CA GLU A 80 10.73 -18.27 -12.15
C GLU A 80 9.45 -17.46 -11.93
N GLY A 81 9.51 -16.51 -11.00
CA GLY A 81 8.41 -15.57 -10.79
C GLY A 81 8.23 -14.64 -12.00
N LYS A 82 6.99 -14.24 -12.28
CA LYS A 82 6.66 -13.43 -13.46
C LYS A 82 5.61 -12.37 -13.17
N PHE A 83 5.78 -11.18 -13.72
CA PHE A 83 4.82 -10.08 -13.72
C PHE A 83 3.94 -10.15 -14.96
N TYR A 84 2.63 -10.00 -14.78
CA TYR A 84 1.64 -10.15 -15.83
C TYR A 84 0.59 -9.04 -15.81
N GLY A 85 0.29 -8.56 -17.02
CA GLY A 85 -0.82 -7.68 -17.33
C GLY A 85 -0.80 -6.34 -16.60
N ILE A 86 -1.64 -5.44 -17.07
CA ILE A 86 -1.97 -4.20 -16.38
C ILE A 86 -3.49 -4.08 -16.42
N PHE A 87 -4.09 -3.94 -15.26
CA PHE A 87 -5.53 -3.85 -15.06
C PHE A 87 -5.84 -2.53 -14.35
N GLU A 88 -7.00 -1.94 -14.59
CA GLU A 88 -7.44 -0.70 -13.94
C GLU A 88 -8.47 -1.03 -12.85
N VAL A 89 -8.34 -0.39 -11.69
CA VAL A 89 -9.27 -0.52 -10.56
C VAL A 89 -10.56 0.24 -10.85
N ILE A 90 -11.71 -0.42 -10.65
CA ILE A 90 -13.03 0.16 -10.97
C ILE A 90 -13.98 0.24 -9.76
N SER A 91 -13.55 -0.23 -8.59
CA SER A 91 -14.34 -0.13 -7.35
C SER A 91 -13.47 0.32 -6.18
N SER A 92 -14.13 0.83 -5.14
CA SER A 92 -13.53 0.89 -3.81
C SER A 92 -13.19 -0.52 -3.31
N SER A 93 -12.30 -0.60 -2.33
CA SER A 93 -12.05 -1.82 -1.58
C SER A 93 -13.30 -2.26 -0.82
N PHE A 94 -13.49 -3.58 -0.74
CA PHE A 94 -14.61 -4.17 -0.02
C PHE A 94 -14.19 -5.45 0.69
N LEU A 95 -15.02 -5.83 1.65
CA LEU A 95 -14.88 -7.02 2.46
C LEU A 95 -15.80 -8.13 1.93
N ASP A 96 -15.19 -9.27 1.60
CA ASP A 96 -15.88 -10.55 1.45
C ASP A 96 -15.36 -11.46 2.57
N ASN A 97 -15.96 -11.29 3.76
CA ASN A 97 -15.42 -11.84 5.01
C ASN A 97 -15.27 -13.38 4.93
N TYR A 98 -14.34 -13.94 5.68
CA TYR A 98 -14.21 -15.40 5.74
C TYR A 98 -15.49 -16.02 6.30
N GLY A 99 -15.85 -17.22 5.87
CA GLY A 99 -17.06 -17.92 6.32
C GLY A 99 -17.66 -18.79 5.22
N GLY A 100 -18.73 -19.52 5.54
CA GLY A 100 -19.36 -20.47 4.62
C GLY A 100 -19.93 -19.83 3.34
N GLU A 101 -20.17 -18.52 3.38
CA GLU A 101 -20.70 -17.76 2.25
C GLU A 101 -19.61 -16.96 1.49
N GLN A 102 -18.33 -17.07 1.86
CA GLN A 102 -17.28 -16.34 1.17
C GLN A 102 -17.17 -16.80 -0.29
N TYR A 103 -17.22 -15.86 -1.23
CA TYR A 103 -17.32 -16.19 -2.65
C TYR A 103 -15.98 -16.71 -3.20
N LEU A 104 -16.03 -17.77 -4.01
CA LEU A 104 -14.89 -18.40 -4.69
C LEU A 104 -13.84 -19.07 -3.80
N THR A 105 -14.15 -19.34 -2.52
CA THR A 105 -13.17 -19.95 -1.60
C THR A 105 -12.67 -21.31 -2.09
N SER A 106 -13.54 -22.14 -2.68
CA SER A 106 -13.18 -23.43 -3.29
C SER A 106 -12.25 -23.26 -4.49
N GLU A 107 -12.57 -22.33 -5.39
CA GLU A 107 -11.84 -22.08 -6.62
C GLU A 107 -10.47 -21.45 -6.34
N LEU A 108 -10.39 -20.58 -5.33
CA LEU A 108 -9.17 -19.93 -4.89
C LEU A 108 -8.26 -20.84 -4.08
N GLY A 109 -8.82 -21.85 -3.41
CA GLY A 109 -8.09 -22.74 -2.49
C GLY A 109 -7.58 -22.05 -1.22
N LYS A 110 -7.99 -20.79 -0.98
CA LYS A 110 -7.67 -19.99 0.21
C LYS A 110 -8.63 -18.81 0.33
N SER A 111 -8.73 -18.25 1.53
CA SER A 111 -9.45 -16.98 1.77
C SER A 111 -8.70 -15.79 1.17
N LEU A 112 -9.43 -14.96 0.43
CA LEU A 112 -9.03 -13.62 0.01
C LEU A 112 -10.09 -12.66 0.51
N THR A 113 -9.93 -12.15 1.74
CA THR A 113 -10.97 -11.40 2.46
C THR A 113 -11.16 -9.99 1.91
N PHE A 114 -10.08 -9.31 1.55
CA PHE A 114 -10.10 -7.94 1.05
C PHE A 114 -9.98 -7.93 -0.46
N ARG A 115 -10.93 -7.30 -1.15
CA ARG A 115 -11.04 -7.37 -2.61
C ARG A 115 -11.31 -6.00 -3.22
N ILE A 116 -10.96 -5.88 -4.51
CA ILE A 116 -11.29 -4.77 -5.40
C ILE A 116 -11.72 -5.35 -6.75
N GLN A 117 -12.64 -4.68 -7.45
CA GLN A 117 -12.96 -5.02 -8.83
C GLN A 117 -11.98 -4.30 -9.77
N ILE A 118 -11.62 -4.98 -10.85
CA ILE A 118 -10.70 -4.47 -11.86
C ILE A 118 -11.32 -4.64 -13.25
N LYS A 119 -10.75 -3.97 -14.24
CA LYS A 119 -11.01 -4.22 -15.67
C LYS A 119 -9.68 -4.30 -16.43
N PRO A 120 -9.65 -4.93 -17.61
CA PRO A 120 -8.47 -4.90 -18.48
C PRO A 120 -8.03 -3.47 -18.82
N TYR A 121 -6.72 -3.23 -18.87
CA TYR A 121 -6.12 -1.98 -19.36
C TYR A 121 -5.08 -2.24 -20.45
N GLU A 122 -3.95 -2.85 -20.09
CA GLU A 122 -2.95 -3.35 -21.05
C GLU A 122 -2.62 -4.80 -20.70
N VAL A 123 -3.40 -5.74 -21.26
CA VAL A 123 -3.25 -7.17 -20.97
C VAL A 123 -2.38 -7.82 -22.04
N TYR A 124 -1.27 -8.39 -21.59
CA TYR A 124 -0.27 -9.03 -22.44
C TYR A 124 -0.28 -10.54 -22.25
N GLN A 125 0.04 -11.29 -23.31
CA GLN A 125 0.09 -12.75 -23.26
C GLN A 125 1.27 -13.26 -22.41
N GLU A 126 2.47 -12.73 -22.66
CA GLU A 126 3.71 -13.12 -21.99
C GLU A 126 3.97 -12.25 -20.75
N GLY A 127 4.37 -12.89 -19.66
CA GLY A 127 4.81 -12.20 -18.44
C GLY A 127 6.31 -11.89 -18.45
N VAL A 128 6.70 -10.78 -17.83
CA VAL A 128 8.11 -10.42 -17.60
C VAL A 128 8.64 -11.17 -16.40
N THR A 129 9.79 -11.80 -16.51
CA THR A 129 10.34 -12.59 -15.42
C THR A 129 10.97 -11.72 -14.34
N GLU A 130 11.17 -12.30 -13.17
CA GLU A 130 11.86 -11.66 -12.07
C GLU A 130 13.27 -11.23 -12.43
N TRP A 131 14.02 -12.08 -13.13
CA TRP A 131 15.36 -11.76 -13.60
C TRP A 131 15.36 -10.53 -14.50
N GLU A 132 14.46 -10.48 -15.48
CA GLU A 132 14.32 -9.35 -16.40
C GLU A 132 13.97 -8.03 -15.68
N ALA A 133 13.16 -8.11 -14.61
CA ALA A 133 12.68 -6.94 -13.90
C ALA A 133 13.61 -6.44 -12.78
N LEU A 134 14.21 -7.36 -12.00
CA LEU A 134 14.89 -7.06 -10.74
C LEU A 134 16.41 -7.29 -10.79
N ASP A 135 16.88 -8.28 -11.55
CA ASP A 135 18.29 -8.68 -11.55
C ASP A 135 19.07 -8.08 -12.74
N GLU A 136 18.40 -7.84 -13.86
CA GLU A 136 19.02 -7.28 -15.06
C GLU A 136 19.33 -5.78 -14.88
N ILE A 137 20.60 -5.49 -14.60
CA ILE A 137 21.09 -4.13 -14.32
C ILE A 137 21.84 -3.47 -15.48
N LYS A 138 22.01 -4.13 -16.64
CA LYS A 138 22.82 -3.59 -17.75
C LYS A 138 22.43 -2.17 -18.19
N ASN A 139 21.14 -1.82 -18.05
CA ASN A 139 20.59 -0.53 -18.45
C ASN A 139 20.31 0.41 -17.25
N ILE A 140 20.85 0.10 -16.07
CA ILE A 140 20.72 0.91 -14.86
C ILE A 140 21.97 1.78 -14.71
N THR A 141 21.80 3.09 -14.68
CA THR A 141 22.94 4.02 -14.55
C THR A 141 23.20 4.44 -13.11
N SER A 142 22.24 4.23 -12.21
CA SER A 142 22.37 4.57 -10.79
C SER A 142 21.52 3.63 -9.92
N PRO A 143 21.97 3.26 -8.71
CA PRO A 143 21.25 2.34 -7.82
C PRO A 143 19.81 2.74 -7.55
N ASN A 144 19.51 4.03 -7.46
CA ASN A 144 18.16 4.54 -7.20
C ASN A 144 17.13 4.18 -8.29
N GLN A 145 17.55 3.84 -9.50
CA GLN A 145 16.66 3.44 -10.60
C GLN A 145 16.21 1.98 -10.53
N MET A 146 16.74 1.20 -9.58
CA MET A 146 16.28 -0.17 -9.34
C MET A 146 14.84 -0.18 -8.81
N LEU A 147 14.14 -1.30 -8.98
CA LEU A 147 12.77 -1.51 -8.49
C LEU A 147 12.77 -1.83 -6.97
N TRP A 148 13.26 -0.89 -6.16
CA TRP A 148 13.46 -1.06 -4.72
C TRP A 148 12.20 -1.49 -3.97
N SER A 149 11.02 -1.02 -4.35
CA SER A 149 9.76 -1.43 -3.71
C SER A 149 9.56 -2.95 -3.83
N LEU A 150 9.92 -3.53 -4.99
CA LEU A 150 9.82 -4.97 -5.24
C LEU A 150 10.99 -5.76 -4.63
N ILE A 151 12.19 -5.20 -4.60
CA ILE A 151 13.36 -5.81 -3.96
C ILE A 151 13.15 -5.92 -2.45
N TYR A 152 12.73 -4.84 -1.78
CA TYR A 152 12.45 -4.87 -0.34
C TYR A 152 11.33 -5.85 0.00
N ARG A 153 10.29 -5.92 -0.85
CA ARG A 153 9.23 -6.92 -0.72
C ARG A 153 9.81 -8.34 -0.74
N LYS A 154 10.72 -8.65 -1.66
CA LYS A 154 11.36 -9.96 -1.76
C LYS A 154 12.19 -10.31 -0.53
N LEU A 155 12.94 -9.36 0.00
CA LEU A 155 13.76 -9.55 1.19
C LEU A 155 12.92 -9.79 2.46
N LYS A 156 11.71 -9.24 2.54
CA LYS A 156 10.85 -9.34 3.73
C LYS A 156 9.82 -10.47 3.65
N GLY A 157 9.28 -10.76 2.46
CA GLY A 157 8.06 -11.54 2.30
C GLY A 157 6.86 -10.91 3.03
N ASN A 158 5.74 -11.64 3.09
CA ASN A 158 4.59 -11.40 4.00
C ASN A 158 3.42 -10.50 3.55
N ARG A 159 3.49 -9.76 2.44
CA ARG A 159 2.32 -8.99 1.94
C ARG A 159 1.80 -9.50 0.59
N GLY A 160 0.47 -9.61 0.51
CA GLY A 160 -0.26 -10.05 -0.68
C GLY A 160 -0.45 -8.98 -1.74
N ASN A 161 -0.22 -7.71 -1.39
CA ASN A 161 -0.10 -6.60 -2.35
C ASN A 161 1.12 -5.73 -2.00
N THR A 162 1.65 -5.00 -2.98
CA THR A 162 2.80 -4.10 -2.78
C THR A 162 2.65 -2.92 -3.72
N MET A 163 2.68 -1.71 -3.19
CA MET A 163 2.75 -0.49 -3.98
C MET A 163 4.05 -0.43 -4.76
N ILE A 164 4.03 0.22 -5.92
CA ILE A 164 5.24 0.63 -6.63
C ILE A 164 5.10 2.10 -7.03
N THR A 165 6.23 2.81 -7.06
CA THR A 165 6.27 4.21 -7.49
C THR A 165 5.93 4.34 -8.97
N SER A 166 5.61 5.55 -9.42
CA SER A 166 5.27 5.79 -10.83
C SER A 166 6.40 5.45 -11.79
N TYR A 167 7.65 5.71 -11.42
CA TYR A 167 8.81 5.39 -12.28
C TYR A 167 9.09 3.87 -12.31
N GLU A 168 8.86 3.17 -11.21
CA GLU A 168 8.92 1.70 -11.16
C GLU A 168 7.84 1.07 -12.03
N PHE A 169 6.62 1.62 -11.98
CA PHE A 169 5.52 1.22 -12.84
C PHE A 169 5.83 1.41 -14.32
N GLU A 170 6.28 2.59 -14.73
CA GLU A 170 6.60 2.85 -16.15
C GLU A 170 7.71 1.92 -16.65
N ARG A 171 8.72 1.65 -15.82
CA ARG A 171 9.77 0.67 -16.15
C ARG A 171 9.19 -0.74 -16.36
N LEU A 172 8.38 -1.23 -15.42
CA LEU A 172 7.79 -2.56 -15.51
C LEU A 172 6.80 -2.68 -16.69
N ARG A 173 5.99 -1.64 -16.91
CA ARG A 173 5.11 -1.51 -18.08
C ARG A 173 5.90 -1.56 -19.38
N GLN A 174 7.04 -0.87 -19.47
CA GLN A 174 7.88 -0.88 -20.67
C GLN A 174 8.47 -2.28 -20.93
N LEU A 175 8.88 -3.01 -19.89
CA LEU A 175 9.34 -4.40 -20.02
C LEU A 175 8.22 -5.29 -20.56
N LEU A 176 7.01 -5.19 -20.02
CA LEU A 176 5.83 -5.95 -20.48
C LEU A 176 5.52 -5.67 -21.96
N ARG A 177 5.51 -4.38 -22.32
CA ARG A 177 5.31 -3.91 -23.70
C ARG A 177 6.35 -4.49 -24.64
N ASN A 178 7.63 -4.37 -24.30
CA ASN A 178 8.71 -4.83 -25.15
C ASN A 178 8.69 -6.36 -25.33
N LYS A 179 8.48 -7.11 -24.26
CA LYS A 179 8.42 -8.58 -24.29
C LYS A 179 7.33 -9.11 -25.22
N ASN A 180 6.24 -8.36 -25.36
CA ASN A 180 5.08 -8.72 -26.17
C ASN A 180 5.05 -8.00 -27.53
N ASN A 181 6.16 -7.40 -27.97
CA ASN A 181 6.21 -6.61 -29.21
C ASN A 181 5.11 -5.54 -29.30
N LYS A 182 4.71 -5.00 -28.14
CA LYS A 182 3.64 -4.00 -27.96
C LYS A 182 2.24 -4.51 -28.34
N ASN A 183 2.05 -5.80 -28.53
CA ASN A 183 0.76 -6.40 -28.84
C ASN A 183 -0.02 -6.69 -27.56
N ILE A 184 -1.21 -6.12 -27.45
CA ILE A 184 -2.16 -6.32 -26.35
C ILE A 184 -3.18 -7.36 -26.82
N LEU A 185 -3.65 -8.21 -25.91
CA LEU A 185 -4.77 -9.11 -26.17
C LEU A 185 -6.08 -8.32 -26.22
N ASP A 186 -6.75 -8.34 -27.36
CA ASP A 186 -8.07 -7.72 -27.53
C ASP A 186 -9.16 -8.67 -27.01
N SER A 187 -9.47 -8.55 -25.72
CA SER A 187 -10.53 -9.31 -25.06
C SER A 187 -10.99 -8.61 -23.79
N SER A 188 -12.25 -8.83 -23.40
CA SER A 188 -12.82 -8.40 -22.12
C SER A 188 -12.78 -9.51 -21.05
N ALA A 189 -12.48 -10.75 -21.45
CA ALA A 189 -12.40 -11.90 -20.56
C ALA A 189 -11.08 -12.66 -20.79
N PHE A 190 -10.47 -13.09 -19.68
CA PHE A 190 -9.15 -13.71 -19.68
C PHE A 190 -9.12 -14.94 -18.78
N SER A 191 -8.18 -15.84 -19.04
CA SER A 191 -7.79 -16.93 -18.15
C SER A 191 -6.28 -17.10 -18.19
N PHE A 192 -5.75 -18.01 -17.36
CA PHE A 192 -4.33 -18.34 -17.33
C PHE A 192 -4.13 -19.79 -17.76
N ASP A 193 -3.34 -19.97 -18.82
CA ASP A 193 -2.87 -21.29 -19.24
C ASP A 193 -1.59 -21.63 -18.48
N ILE A 194 -1.67 -22.66 -17.65
CA ILE A 194 -0.57 -23.10 -16.80
C ILE A 194 0.54 -23.83 -17.57
N GLU A 195 0.20 -24.48 -18.68
CA GLU A 195 1.16 -25.26 -19.47
C GLU A 195 2.06 -24.33 -20.27
N THR A 196 1.47 -23.33 -20.92
CA THR A 196 2.21 -22.33 -21.68
C THR A 196 2.68 -21.14 -20.82
N GLN A 197 2.12 -20.99 -19.62
CA GLN A 197 2.34 -19.87 -18.69
C GLN A 197 1.98 -18.52 -19.31
N LYS A 198 0.83 -18.46 -19.98
CA LYS A 198 0.36 -17.28 -20.72
C LYS A 198 -1.02 -16.86 -20.28
N ILE A 199 -1.29 -15.56 -20.33
CA ILE A 199 -2.67 -15.08 -20.32
C ILE A 199 -3.28 -15.42 -21.68
N ILE A 200 -4.48 -15.98 -21.67
CA ILE A 200 -5.25 -16.30 -22.87
C ILE A 200 -6.60 -15.59 -22.83
N SER A 201 -7.11 -15.21 -24.00
CA SER A 201 -8.48 -14.71 -24.12
C SER A 201 -9.47 -15.84 -23.80
N SER A 202 -10.54 -15.50 -23.08
CA SER A 202 -11.64 -16.40 -22.74
C SER A 202 -12.92 -15.88 -23.40
N SER A 203 -13.79 -16.79 -23.83
CA SER A 203 -15.16 -16.43 -24.24
C SER A 203 -16.13 -16.31 -23.06
N LEU A 204 -15.72 -16.78 -21.87
CA LEU A 204 -16.54 -16.81 -20.68
C LEU A 204 -16.20 -15.63 -19.77
N PHE A 205 -17.03 -14.59 -19.81
CA PHE A 205 -17.00 -13.53 -18.81
C PHE A 205 -17.74 -13.99 -17.55
N ARG A 206 -17.08 -13.99 -16.39
CA ARG A 206 -17.70 -14.33 -15.12
C ARG A 206 -17.88 -13.08 -14.27
N GLU A 207 -19.14 -12.77 -13.96
CA GLU A 207 -19.45 -11.68 -13.05
C GLU A 207 -19.06 -12.04 -11.61
N TYR A 208 -18.45 -11.10 -10.90
CA TYR A 208 -18.21 -11.21 -9.47
C TYR A 208 -19.50 -10.96 -8.66
N LYS A 209 -19.99 -11.98 -7.95
CA LYS A 209 -21.24 -11.96 -7.18
C LYS A 209 -21.06 -12.09 -5.66
N GLY A 210 -19.82 -12.00 -5.19
CA GLY A 210 -19.53 -12.08 -3.76
C GLY A 210 -20.01 -10.87 -2.97
N ARG A 211 -19.96 -10.97 -1.64
CA ARG A 211 -20.28 -9.86 -0.75
C ARG A 211 -19.32 -8.70 -1.01
N LYS A 212 -19.88 -7.49 -0.93
CA LYS A 212 -19.14 -6.22 -1.10
C LYS A 212 -19.39 -5.34 0.12
N GLU A 213 -19.14 -5.89 1.31
CA GLU A 213 -19.33 -5.15 2.55
C GLU A 213 -18.33 -3.99 2.63
N GLU A 214 -18.80 -2.84 3.11
CA GLU A 214 -17.92 -1.71 3.37
C GLU A 214 -16.99 -2.03 4.56
N ILE A 215 -15.72 -1.65 4.41
CA ILE A 215 -14.74 -1.77 5.50
C ILE A 215 -14.88 -0.53 6.38
N ASN A 216 -15.22 -0.69 7.66
CA ASN A 216 -15.35 0.41 8.61
C ASN A 216 -14.60 0.08 9.91
N LEU A 217 -13.47 0.76 10.10
CA LEU A 217 -12.61 0.60 11.28
C LEU A 217 -12.89 1.58 12.40
N PHE A 218 -13.74 2.58 12.16
CA PHE A 218 -13.87 3.70 13.08
C PHE A 218 -14.34 3.29 14.48
N PRO A 219 -15.39 2.46 14.65
CA PRO A 219 -15.80 1.99 15.98
C PRO A 219 -14.67 1.28 16.74
N ARG A 220 -13.86 0.47 16.04
CA ARG A 220 -12.75 -0.26 16.64
C ARG A 220 -11.61 0.67 17.07
N LEU A 221 -11.29 1.66 16.24
CA LEU A 221 -10.30 2.69 16.54
C LEU A 221 -10.68 3.46 17.82
N ILE A 222 -11.91 3.98 17.88
CA ILE A 222 -12.40 4.73 19.04
C ILE A 222 -12.47 3.85 20.29
N GLY A 223 -12.91 2.60 20.16
CA GLY A 223 -12.90 1.63 21.26
C GLY A 223 -11.50 1.43 21.86
N LYS A 224 -10.45 1.39 21.02
CA LYS A 224 -9.06 1.30 21.50
C LYS A 224 -8.54 2.61 22.08
N PHE A 225 -8.89 3.76 21.48
CA PHE A 225 -8.53 5.09 21.97
C PHE A 225 -9.08 5.30 23.40
N ASN A 226 -10.38 5.09 23.60
CA ASN A 226 -11.05 5.25 24.90
C ASN A 226 -10.52 4.27 25.96
N ALA A 227 -10.08 3.08 25.54
CA ALA A 227 -9.48 2.10 26.42
C ALA A 227 -7.97 2.35 26.70
N ASN A 228 -7.38 3.44 26.20
CA ASN A 228 -5.95 3.76 26.28
C ASN A 228 -5.04 2.59 25.85
N ARG A 229 -5.43 1.87 24.78
CA ARG A 229 -4.64 0.78 24.20
C ARG A 229 -3.76 1.32 23.06
N GLN A 230 -2.77 0.55 22.62
CA GLN A 230 -2.06 0.88 21.37
C GLN A 230 -3.00 0.64 20.17
N PHE A 231 -3.01 1.59 19.22
CA PHE A 231 -3.89 1.57 18.03
C PHE A 231 -3.24 2.20 16.79
N GLU A 232 -1.91 2.32 16.73
CA GLU A 232 -1.21 2.98 15.61
C GLU A 232 -1.57 2.37 14.25
N SER A 233 -1.66 1.03 14.15
CA SER A 233 -2.10 0.36 12.92
C SER A 233 -3.54 0.72 12.53
N HIS A 234 -4.44 0.87 13.51
CA HIS A 234 -5.82 1.30 13.26
C HIS A 234 -5.88 2.75 12.81
N LEU A 235 -5.07 3.63 13.45
CA LEU A 235 -4.94 5.03 13.08
C LEU A 235 -4.45 5.15 11.63
N GLN A 236 -3.39 4.44 11.27
CA GLN A 236 -2.88 4.39 9.90
C GLN A 236 -3.98 3.94 8.92
N ALA A 237 -4.61 2.79 9.16
CA ALA A 237 -5.65 2.25 8.28
C ALA A 237 -6.84 3.21 8.11
N TYR A 238 -7.23 3.91 9.18
CA TYR A 238 -8.31 4.89 9.16
C TYR A 238 -7.94 6.19 8.43
N ILE A 239 -6.73 6.71 8.64
CA ILE A 239 -6.21 7.86 7.87
C ILE A 239 -6.15 7.51 6.39
N LEU A 240 -5.71 6.29 6.03
CA LEU A 240 -5.64 5.83 4.65
C LEU A 240 -7.01 5.75 3.98
N GLN A 241 -8.02 5.28 4.71
CA GLN A 241 -9.41 5.24 4.24
C GLN A 241 -9.95 6.65 3.96
N ASN A 242 -9.51 7.64 4.73
CA ASN A 242 -10.00 9.02 4.68
C ASN A 242 -8.91 10.01 4.23
N ALA A 243 -7.96 9.55 3.39
CA ALA A 243 -6.73 10.28 3.12
C ALA A 243 -6.98 11.67 2.52
N GLU A 244 -7.99 11.83 1.65
CA GLU A 244 -8.29 13.13 1.05
C GLU A 244 -8.81 14.15 2.05
N TYR A 245 -9.51 13.70 3.09
CA TYR A 245 -10.02 14.54 4.16
C TYR A 245 -8.89 15.02 5.07
N TYR A 246 -8.03 14.09 5.52
CA TYR A 246 -6.98 14.39 6.50
C TYR A 246 -5.69 14.93 5.89
N LEU A 247 -5.33 14.44 4.70
CA LEU A 247 -4.09 14.77 4.02
C LEU A 247 -4.34 15.70 2.83
N GLY A 248 -5.59 16.05 2.49
CA GLY A 248 -5.93 16.97 1.41
C GLY A 248 -6.06 16.31 0.03
N LYS A 249 -6.43 17.11 -0.97
CA LYS A 249 -6.71 16.63 -2.35
C LYS A 249 -5.44 16.47 -3.20
N TYR A 250 -5.59 15.82 -4.35
CA TYR A 250 -4.53 15.62 -5.36
C TYR A 250 -3.32 14.80 -4.88
N ILE A 251 -3.59 13.80 -4.04
CA ILE A 251 -2.62 12.84 -3.57
C ILE A 251 -2.21 11.93 -4.73
N GLU A 252 -0.91 11.87 -5.00
CA GLU A 252 -0.25 10.80 -5.73
C GLU A 252 0.23 9.78 -4.70
N TRP A 253 -0.48 8.66 -4.58
CA TRP A 253 -0.18 7.64 -3.57
C TRP A 253 1.18 7.00 -3.83
N ILE A 254 2.04 6.93 -2.81
CA ILE A 254 3.28 6.14 -2.90
C ILE A 254 3.11 4.85 -2.11
N GLY A 255 2.82 4.90 -0.80
CA GLY A 255 2.67 3.69 0.01
C GLY A 255 2.37 3.90 1.48
N ASN A 256 1.96 2.83 2.17
CA ASN A 256 2.06 2.70 3.63
C ASN A 256 3.17 1.70 3.97
N GLU A 257 3.84 1.87 5.11
CA GLU A 257 4.91 0.96 5.57
C GLU A 257 6.03 0.80 4.53
N VAL A 258 6.36 1.91 3.86
CA VAL A 258 7.35 1.95 2.78
C VAL A 258 8.72 1.71 3.38
N SER A 259 9.36 0.59 2.99
CA SER A 259 10.66 0.23 3.54
C SER A 259 11.73 1.25 3.14
N CYS A 260 12.45 1.77 4.13
CA CYS A 260 13.52 2.74 3.95
C CYS A 260 14.80 2.23 4.64
N GLY A 261 15.73 1.74 3.82
CA GLY A 261 17.03 1.25 4.28
C GLY A 261 17.08 -0.24 4.61
N VAL A 262 18.30 -0.78 4.69
CA VAL A 262 18.56 -2.21 4.92
C VAL A 262 18.28 -2.65 6.37
N GLY A 263 18.30 -1.69 7.31
CA GLY A 263 17.96 -1.88 8.72
C GLY A 263 16.46 -2.04 8.99
N MET A 264 15.66 -2.28 7.96
CA MET A 264 14.26 -2.66 8.08
C MET A 264 13.29 -1.58 8.59
N GLN A 265 13.72 -0.33 8.70
CA GLN A 265 12.84 0.81 8.99
C GLN A 265 11.83 1.05 7.88
N ARG A 266 10.71 1.67 8.24
CA ARG A 266 9.58 1.91 7.34
C ARG A 266 9.00 3.28 7.62
N ILE A 267 8.68 3.99 6.55
CA ILE A 267 7.85 5.20 6.60
C ILE A 267 6.40 4.73 6.73
N ASP A 268 5.69 5.18 7.76
CA ASP A 268 4.33 4.72 8.02
C ASP A 268 3.40 5.06 6.86
N ILE A 269 3.42 6.31 6.39
CA ILE A 269 2.72 6.73 5.19
C ILE A 269 3.64 7.60 4.35
N LEU A 270 3.76 7.29 3.05
CA LEU A 270 4.48 8.11 2.10
C LEU A 270 3.52 8.49 0.97
N ILE A 271 3.37 9.79 0.74
CA ILE A 271 2.58 10.32 -0.36
C ILE A 271 3.33 11.42 -1.10
N SER A 272 2.96 11.64 -2.36
CA SER A 272 3.30 12.84 -3.12
C SER A 272 2.04 13.68 -3.32
N LYS A 273 2.18 15.00 -3.39
CA LYS A 273 1.12 15.92 -3.78
C LYS A 273 1.56 16.73 -4.98
N LYS A 274 0.68 16.88 -5.96
CA LYS A 274 0.94 17.76 -7.08
C LYS A 274 0.60 19.21 -6.72
N LYS A 275 1.56 20.12 -6.87
CA LYS A 275 1.41 21.57 -6.67
C LYS A 275 1.71 22.29 -7.99
N GLY A 276 0.72 22.32 -8.88
CA GLY A 276 0.90 22.83 -10.24
C GLY A 276 1.84 21.94 -11.05
N ILE A 277 3.00 22.47 -11.43
CA ILE A 277 4.06 21.71 -12.10
C ILE A 277 5.00 20.99 -11.11
N ASN A 278 5.02 21.43 -9.85
CA ASN A 278 5.88 20.88 -8.81
C ASN A 278 5.20 19.73 -8.07
N ARG A 279 6.00 18.97 -7.32
CA ARG A 279 5.55 17.91 -6.42
C ARG A 279 6.07 18.17 -5.01
N GLU A 280 5.30 17.78 -4.02
CA GLU A 280 5.67 17.79 -2.61
C GLU A 280 5.60 16.35 -2.09
N CYS A 281 6.73 15.79 -1.68
CA CYS A 281 6.86 14.48 -1.07
C CYS A 281 6.68 14.61 0.44
N LEU A 282 5.79 13.80 1.01
CA LEU A 282 5.36 13.86 2.40
C LEU A 282 5.58 12.49 3.05
N PRO A 283 6.76 12.22 3.63
CA PRO A 283 6.92 11.12 4.58
C PRO A 283 6.19 11.48 5.88
N ILE A 284 5.32 10.59 6.33
CA ILE A 284 4.49 10.77 7.51
C ILE A 284 4.86 9.68 8.52
N GLU A 285 5.22 10.11 9.73
CA GLU A 285 5.36 9.26 10.90
C GLU A 285 4.09 9.37 11.76
N LEU A 286 3.56 8.23 12.20
CA LEU A 286 2.40 8.15 13.09
C LEU A 286 2.84 7.70 14.48
N LYS A 287 2.25 8.31 15.51
CA LYS A 287 2.35 7.83 16.89
C LYS A 287 0.99 7.81 17.54
N SER A 288 0.57 6.63 18.04
CA SER A 288 -0.66 6.54 18.85
C SER A 288 -0.55 7.21 20.24
N THR A 289 0.66 7.63 20.61
CA THR A 289 0.99 8.38 21.83
C THR A 289 1.31 9.84 21.51
N GLU A 290 1.56 10.64 22.55
CA GLU A 290 2.19 11.95 22.39
C GLU A 290 3.57 11.84 21.72
N ALA A 291 3.98 12.92 21.05
CA ALA A 291 5.33 13.02 20.52
C ALA A 291 6.36 13.09 21.65
N TYR A 292 7.55 12.54 21.40
CA TYR A 292 8.61 12.42 22.40
C TYR A 292 9.97 12.82 21.85
N LEU A 293 10.89 13.18 22.74
CA LEU A 293 12.25 13.57 22.38
C LEU A 293 13.00 12.44 21.65
N GLY A 294 13.68 12.79 20.57
CA GLY A 294 14.43 11.88 19.71
C GLY A 294 13.59 11.30 18.57
N ILE A 295 12.31 11.65 18.44
CA ILE A 295 11.45 11.22 17.31
C ILE A 295 12.02 11.69 15.96
N THR A 296 12.72 12.83 15.93
CA THR A 296 13.32 13.34 14.68
C THR A 296 14.43 12.45 14.15
N ASN A 297 15.05 11.59 14.97
CA ASN A 297 16.03 10.62 14.48
C ASN A 297 15.41 9.61 13.50
N GLN A 298 14.15 9.23 13.72
CA GLN A 298 13.43 8.34 12.82
C GLN A 298 13.08 9.08 11.51
N ILE A 299 12.56 10.30 11.64
CA ILE A 299 12.20 11.15 10.50
C ILE A 299 13.44 11.49 9.65
N GLN A 300 14.60 11.75 10.26
CA GLN A 300 15.86 12.00 9.57
C GLN A 300 16.22 10.86 8.61
N ARG A 301 16.03 9.62 9.03
CA ARG A 301 16.34 8.48 8.17
C ARG A 301 15.40 8.37 6.98
N TYR A 302 14.15 8.85 7.12
CA TYR A 302 13.23 8.96 5.99
C TYR A 302 13.73 10.00 5.00
N VAL A 303 14.15 11.17 5.50
CA VAL A 303 14.74 12.24 4.70
C VAL A 303 15.97 11.73 3.94
N ASP A 304 16.91 11.11 4.64
CA ASP A 304 18.14 10.57 4.06
C ASP A 304 17.86 9.54 2.96
N TRP A 305 16.91 8.63 3.20
CA TRP A 305 16.53 7.62 2.22
C TRP A 305 15.83 8.24 1.02
N LEU A 306 14.90 9.17 1.22
CA LEU A 306 14.18 9.83 0.13
C LEU A 306 15.13 10.62 -0.78
N HIS A 307 16.13 11.32 -0.21
CA HIS A 307 17.15 12.02 -0.98
C HIS A 307 17.99 11.10 -1.87
N GLN A 308 18.25 9.88 -1.43
CA GLN A 308 19.09 8.94 -2.17
C GLN A 308 18.31 8.13 -3.20
N TYR A 309 17.07 7.72 -2.87
CA TYR A 309 16.35 6.69 -3.63
C TYR A 309 15.12 7.21 -4.38
N TYR A 310 14.33 8.10 -3.77
CA TYR A 310 13.07 8.54 -4.38
C TYR A 310 13.22 9.84 -5.17
N LEU A 311 13.73 10.90 -4.52
CA LEU A 311 13.81 12.25 -5.09
C LEU A 311 14.64 12.34 -6.39
N PRO A 312 15.73 11.56 -6.58
CA PRO A 312 16.45 11.57 -7.85
C PRO A 312 15.63 11.04 -9.04
N ASN A 313 14.67 10.15 -8.79
CA ASN A 313 13.78 9.60 -9.83
C ASN A 313 12.50 10.43 -9.96
N CYS A 314 12.09 11.12 -8.90
CA CYS A 314 10.91 11.96 -8.86
C CYS A 314 11.21 13.27 -8.12
N PRO A 315 11.82 14.26 -8.80
CA PRO A 315 12.15 15.55 -8.18
C PRO A 315 10.92 16.18 -7.53
N SER A 316 11.02 16.45 -6.23
CA SER A 316 9.93 16.94 -5.40
C SER A 316 10.50 17.78 -4.25
N ASP A 317 9.76 18.77 -3.79
CA ASP A 317 9.98 19.38 -2.49
C ASP A 317 9.74 18.33 -1.39
N LEU A 318 10.45 18.41 -0.27
CA LEU A 318 10.29 17.47 0.84
C LEU A 318 9.67 18.17 2.04
N SER A 319 8.61 17.60 2.60
CA SER A 319 7.91 18.14 3.76
C SER A 319 7.46 17.02 4.68
N PRO A 320 8.33 16.57 5.61
CA PRO A 320 7.98 15.52 6.55
C PRO A 320 6.83 15.95 7.46
N ILE A 321 6.03 14.97 7.89
CA ILE A 321 4.90 15.17 8.79
C ILE A 321 5.04 14.21 9.98
N LEU A 322 4.87 14.73 11.19
CA LEU A 322 4.65 13.92 12.38
C LEU A 322 3.19 14.07 12.78
N ILE A 323 2.46 12.95 12.91
CA ILE A 323 1.11 12.92 13.44
C ILE A 323 1.12 12.14 14.76
N SER A 324 0.83 12.81 15.87
CA SER A 324 0.80 12.18 17.20
C SER A 324 -0.42 12.61 18.02
N ARG A 325 -0.64 11.95 19.15
CA ARG A 325 -1.69 12.37 20.09
C ARG A 325 -1.38 13.79 20.59
N ARG A 326 -2.42 14.61 20.75
CA ARG A 326 -2.33 15.96 21.33
C ARG A 326 -1.64 15.93 22.70
N ILE A 327 -0.68 16.84 22.88
CA ILE A 327 -0.05 17.13 24.19
C ILE A 327 -0.82 18.27 24.85
N ASP A 328 -1.43 18.03 26.01
CA ASP A 328 -2.24 19.05 26.70
C ASP A 328 -1.37 20.09 27.45
N MET A 329 -0.25 19.67 28.04
CA MET A 329 0.63 20.55 28.84
C MET A 329 1.73 21.20 27.99
N LYS A 330 1.35 22.25 27.23
CA LYS A 330 2.24 22.99 26.33
C LYS A 330 3.33 23.80 27.04
N GLU A 331 3.10 24.19 28.29
CA GLU A 331 4.05 25.00 29.07
C GLU A 331 5.17 24.15 29.70
N SER A 332 5.17 22.84 29.49
CA SER A 332 6.16 21.94 30.07
C SER A 332 7.55 22.10 29.43
N GLU A 333 8.59 21.84 30.23
CA GLU A 333 9.99 21.79 29.75
C GLU A 333 10.17 20.69 28.69
N CYS A 334 9.46 19.56 28.84
CA CYS A 334 9.44 18.47 27.86
C CYS A 334 8.93 18.96 26.49
N PHE A 335 7.80 19.67 26.48
CA PHE A 335 7.23 20.22 25.24
C PHE A 335 8.16 21.27 24.62
N SER A 336 8.70 22.17 25.43
CA SER A 336 9.67 23.17 24.98
C SER A 336 10.91 22.52 24.34
N SER A 337 11.42 21.45 24.96
CA SER A 337 12.55 20.69 24.44
C SER A 337 12.22 19.99 23.12
N LEU A 338 11.01 19.47 22.98
CA LEU A 338 10.53 18.83 21.74
C LEU A 338 10.46 19.84 20.59
N ILE A 339 9.92 21.04 20.83
CA ILE A 339 9.88 22.10 19.82
C ILE A 339 11.29 22.55 19.43
N ASN A 340 12.22 22.63 20.38
CA ASN A 340 13.62 22.92 20.08
C ASN A 340 14.27 21.85 19.21
N GLU A 341 13.98 20.57 19.45
CA GLU A 341 14.42 19.46 18.59
C GLU A 341 13.88 19.62 17.16
N PHE A 342 12.61 19.96 17.00
CA PHE A 342 12.00 20.17 15.69
C PHE A 342 12.62 21.36 14.96
N ASN A 343 12.86 22.46 15.66
CA ASN A 343 13.52 23.64 15.09
C ASN A 343 14.97 23.36 14.68
N PHE A 344 15.70 22.58 15.48
CA PHE A 344 17.04 22.12 15.13
C PHE A 344 17.01 21.24 13.87
N PHE A 345 16.10 20.26 13.82
CA PHE A 345 15.90 19.37 12.67
C PHE A 345 15.60 20.16 11.38
N ASN A 346 14.68 21.14 11.46
CA ASN A 346 14.30 22.00 10.35
C ASN A 346 15.51 22.78 9.81
N LYS A 347 16.29 23.40 10.71
CA LYS A 347 17.48 24.16 10.35
C LYS A 347 18.57 23.28 9.74
N PHE A 348 18.79 22.10 10.29
CA PHE A 348 19.83 21.17 9.83
C PHE A 348 19.56 20.68 8.40
N ASN A 349 18.31 20.33 8.11
CA ASN A 349 17.92 19.79 6.80
C ASN A 349 17.45 20.83 5.79
N ASN A 350 17.27 22.09 6.22
CA ASN A 350 16.64 23.15 5.42
C ASN A 350 15.24 22.73 4.88
N ILE A 351 14.42 22.13 5.76
CA ILE A 351 13.04 21.71 5.48
C ILE A 351 12.12 22.14 6.62
N LYS A 352 10.79 22.08 6.39
CA LYS A 352 9.78 22.28 7.45
C LYS A 352 9.13 20.94 7.79
N LEU A 353 9.40 20.43 8.99
CA LEU A 353 8.59 19.39 9.63
C LEU A 353 7.23 20.00 9.99
N LYS A 354 6.16 19.35 9.53
CA LYS A 354 4.79 19.68 9.93
C LYS A 354 4.44 18.82 11.14
N TYR A 355 4.06 19.44 12.24
CA TYR A 355 3.62 18.74 13.44
C TYR A 355 2.09 18.81 13.51
N ILE A 356 1.44 17.66 13.45
CA ILE A 356 -0.01 17.52 13.50
C ILE A 356 -0.38 16.73 14.74
N GLU A 357 -1.30 17.28 15.51
CA GLU A 357 -1.86 16.61 16.67
C GLU A 357 -3.23 16.05 16.34
N PHE A 358 -3.50 14.82 16.78
CA PHE A 358 -4.85 14.27 16.74
C PHE A 358 -5.47 14.14 18.11
N PHE A 359 -6.80 14.25 18.13
CA PHE A 359 -7.66 14.08 19.29
C PHE A 359 -9.04 13.61 18.84
N VAL A 360 -9.84 13.11 19.77
CA VAL A 360 -11.22 12.72 19.51
C VAL A 360 -12.14 13.76 20.13
N GLU A 361 -13.04 14.32 19.32
CA GLU A 361 -14.06 15.27 19.75
C GLU A 361 -15.38 14.93 19.04
N ASN A 362 -16.48 14.84 19.79
CA ASN A 362 -17.82 14.51 19.26
C ASN A 362 -17.84 13.22 18.43
N ASP A 363 -17.18 12.17 18.90
CA ASP A 363 -17.03 10.89 18.18
C ASP A 363 -16.44 11.06 16.76
N GLU A 364 -15.55 12.03 16.57
CA GLU A 364 -14.78 12.21 15.35
C GLU A 364 -13.29 12.35 15.65
N LEU A 365 -12.44 11.74 14.82
CA LEU A 365 -10.99 11.98 14.87
C LEU A 365 -10.69 13.32 14.19
N LYS A 366 -10.16 14.27 14.95
CA LYS A 366 -9.72 15.58 14.48
C LYS A 366 -8.20 15.63 14.38
N LEU A 367 -7.69 16.32 13.35
CA LEU A 367 -6.27 16.58 13.15
C LEU A 367 -6.08 18.10 13.10
N GLU A 368 -5.07 18.61 13.81
CA GLU A 368 -4.76 20.03 13.91
C GLU A 368 -3.25 20.24 13.74
N GLU A 369 -2.83 21.11 12.81
CA GLU A 369 -1.41 21.47 12.67
C GLU A 369 -1.03 22.44 13.79
N TYR A 370 0.04 22.12 14.52
CA TYR A 370 0.62 22.98 15.54
C TYR A 370 1.73 23.84 14.91
N GLU A 371 1.56 25.16 14.96
CA GLU A 371 2.57 26.11 14.49
C GLU A 371 3.58 26.42 15.61
N TYR A 372 4.88 26.33 15.31
CA TYR A 372 5.98 26.45 16.27
C TYR A 372 7.22 27.14 15.70
#